data_AF-A0A5K3EK25-F1
#
_entry.id   AF-A0A5K3EK25-F1
#
_cell.length_a   1.000
_cell.length_b   1.000
_cell.length_c   1.000
_cell.angle_alpha   90.00
_cell.angle_beta   90.00
_cell.angle_gamma   90.00
#
_symmetry.space_group_name_H-M   'P 1'
#
loop_
_entity.id
_entity.type
_entity.pdbx_description
1 polymer ?
#
loop_
_entity_poly.entity_id
_entity_poly.type
_entity_poly.pdbx_seq_one_letter_code
_entity_poly.pdbx_strand_id
1 'polypeptide(L)'
;DADSQGGGSPRELDPFQRSLLLPKLLAGANSSHAEVALMYSGLENSNWKVWENVEFVETKNVDVCVFNCRRLLPRKIMAIQTRTVVDNDSLIHMAQVLERSLSQRIVYACLRQNKAEPGRICFALCLTRDLDTTLNQMAAKGYTEGGKPIGPLFI
;
A
#
# COMPACT_ATOMS: atom_id res chain seq x y z
N ASP A 1 3.09 48.40 -25.17
CA ASP A 1 4.17 48.08 -26.12
C ASP A 1 5.51 48.21 -25.42
N ALA A 2 6.36 47.20 -25.24
CA ALA A 2 6.40 45.85 -25.79
C ALA A 2 7.05 44.91 -24.74
N ASP A 3 6.57 43.67 -24.70
CA ASP A 3 7.04 42.59 -23.85
C ASP A 3 8.41 42.03 -24.30
N SER A 4 9.17 41.62 -23.29
CA SER A 4 10.50 41.05 -23.34
C SER A 4 10.58 39.73 -24.11
N GLN A 5 11.61 39.59 -24.96
CA GLN A 5 12.10 38.31 -25.43
C GLN A 5 12.72 37.52 -24.27
N GLY A 6 12.14 36.36 -23.96
CA GLY A 6 12.74 35.33 -23.12
C GLY A 6 12.71 34.00 -23.86
N GLY A 7 13.75 33.73 -24.64
CA GLY A 7 13.90 32.48 -25.40
C GLY A 7 14.08 31.28 -24.48
N GLY A 8 13.08 30.41 -24.43
CA GLY A 8 13.22 29.06 -23.89
C GLY A 8 13.62 28.11 -25.01
N SER A 9 14.91 27.81 -25.13
CA SER A 9 15.34 26.66 -25.93
C SER A 9 14.68 25.39 -25.37
N PRO A 10 14.22 24.44 -26.22
CA PRO A 10 13.69 23.19 -25.72
C PRO A 10 14.82 22.47 -25.00
N ARG A 11 14.67 22.21 -23.69
CA ARG A 11 15.64 21.42 -22.92
C ARG A 11 15.84 20.09 -23.63
N GLU A 12 17.01 19.90 -24.25
CA GLU A 12 17.38 18.62 -24.81
C GLU A 12 17.48 17.60 -23.67
N LEU A 13 16.52 16.68 -23.65
CA LEU A 13 16.48 15.60 -22.67
C LEU A 13 17.65 14.67 -22.91
N ASP A 14 18.32 14.25 -21.84
CA ASP A 14 19.44 13.31 -21.91
C ASP A 14 18.97 11.91 -22.37
N PRO A 15 19.88 11.02 -22.81
CA PRO A 15 19.50 9.70 -23.32
C PRO A 15 18.73 8.83 -22.32
N PHE A 16 18.96 9.01 -21.02
CA PHE A 16 18.25 8.30 -19.96
C PHE A 16 16.83 8.87 -19.75
N GLN A 17 16.66 10.18 -19.81
CA GLN A 17 15.35 10.83 -19.78
C GLN A 17 14.51 10.48 -21.01
N ARG A 18 15.16 10.35 -22.18
CA ARG A 18 14.50 9.85 -23.41
C ARG A 18 14.13 8.37 -23.29
N SER A 19 14.98 7.54 -22.67
CA SER A 19 14.66 6.13 -22.45
C SER A 19 13.53 5.93 -21.44
N LEU A 20 13.33 6.85 -20.50
CA LEU A 20 12.16 6.89 -19.60
C LEU A 20 10.88 7.39 -20.29
N LEU A 21 11.01 8.12 -21.40
CA LEU A 21 9.88 8.60 -22.19
C LEU A 21 9.36 7.58 -23.19
N LEU A 22 10.21 6.70 -23.72
CA LEU A 22 9.79 5.61 -24.61
C LEU A 22 8.69 4.73 -23.98
N PRO A 23 8.82 4.24 -22.73
CA PRO A 23 7.76 3.54 -22.03
C PRO A 23 6.50 4.39 -21.83
N LYS A 24 6.64 5.70 -21.59
CA LYS A 24 5.50 6.63 -21.41
C LYS A 24 4.77 6.95 -22.71
N LEU A 25 5.49 7.02 -23.83
CA LEU A 25 4.95 7.27 -25.17
C LEU A 25 4.32 6.02 -25.77
N LEU A 26 4.95 4.86 -25.55
CA LEU A 26 4.40 3.56 -25.96
C LEU A 26 3.19 3.15 -25.12
N ALA A 27 3.11 3.57 -23.84
CA ALA A 27 1.97 3.30 -22.97
C ALA A 27 0.77 4.23 -23.20
N GLY A 28 0.90 5.26 -24.05
CA GLY A 28 -0.13 6.29 -24.21
C GLY A 28 -0.37 7.09 -22.92
N ALA A 29 -1.05 8.23 -23.03
CA ALA A 29 -1.62 8.92 -21.87
C ALA A 29 -2.83 8.15 -21.33
N ASN A 30 -2.62 6.88 -20.97
CA ASN A 30 -3.64 6.02 -20.43
C ASN A 30 -3.68 6.25 -18.92
N SER A 31 -4.68 7.00 -18.48
CA SER A 31 -5.16 6.98 -17.12
C SER A 31 -5.33 5.53 -16.63
N SER A 32 -4.49 5.15 -15.66
CA SER A 32 -4.88 4.41 -14.45
C SER A 32 -5.65 3.09 -14.60
N HIS A 33 -5.13 2.11 -15.35
CA HIS A 33 -5.52 0.70 -15.12
C HIS A 33 -4.55 0.07 -14.11
N ALA A 34 -4.69 0.45 -12.84
CA ALA A 34 -4.05 -0.29 -11.76
C ALA A 34 -4.99 -1.43 -11.37
N GLU A 35 -4.51 -2.66 -11.49
CA GLU A 35 -5.25 -3.87 -11.15
C GLU A 35 -4.93 -4.25 -9.71
N VAL A 36 -5.96 -4.43 -8.88
CA VAL A 36 -5.80 -4.84 -7.47
C VAL A 36 -6.23 -6.30 -7.34
N ALA A 37 -5.27 -7.16 -7.03
CA ALA A 37 -5.52 -8.55 -6.68
C ALA A 37 -5.56 -8.72 -5.16
N LEU A 38 -6.63 -9.35 -4.65
CA LEU A 38 -6.70 -9.73 -3.25
C LEU A 38 -6.16 -11.15 -3.09
N MET A 39 -5.19 -11.31 -2.22
CA MET A 39 -4.55 -12.57 -1.86
C MET A 39 -5.00 -12.98 -0.46
N TYR A 40 -5.15 -14.27 -0.24
CA TYR A 40 -5.42 -14.81 1.10
C TYR A 40 -4.56 -16.03 1.41
N SER A 41 -4.27 -16.21 2.69
CA SER A 41 -3.58 -17.39 3.24
C SER A 41 -4.15 -17.74 4.61
N GLY A 42 -3.91 -18.95 5.11
CA GLY A 42 -4.19 -19.32 6.50
C GLY A 42 -3.16 -18.72 7.48
N LEU A 43 -3.31 -19.00 8.78
CA LEU A 43 -2.41 -18.46 9.81
C LEU A 43 -1.04 -19.14 9.85
N GLU A 44 -0.93 -20.42 9.49
CA GLU A 44 0.30 -21.21 9.60
C GLU A 44 0.58 -22.04 8.34
N ASN A 45 1.82 -21.99 7.83
CA ASN A 45 2.35 -22.80 6.71
C ASN A 45 1.44 -22.91 5.49
N SER A 46 0.59 -21.91 5.29
CA SER A 46 -0.44 -21.91 4.28
C SER A 46 0.09 -21.21 3.04
N ASN A 47 -0.10 -21.83 1.88
CA ASN A 47 0.22 -21.18 0.62
C ASN A 47 -0.77 -20.05 0.34
N TRP A 48 -0.25 -18.91 -0.10
CA TRP A 48 -1.06 -17.82 -0.65
C TRP A 48 -1.88 -18.31 -1.84
N LYS A 49 -3.10 -17.80 -1.94
CA LYS A 49 -4.02 -18.04 -3.04
C LYS A 49 -4.62 -16.72 -3.48
N VAL A 50 -4.89 -16.61 -4.77
CA VAL A 50 -5.66 -15.51 -5.33
C VAL A 50 -7.11 -15.66 -4.87
N TRP A 51 -7.71 -14.58 -4.37
CA TRP A 51 -9.13 -14.55 -4.06
C TRP A 51 -9.90 -14.29 -5.35
N GLU A 52 -10.29 -15.37 -6.01
CA GLU A 52 -11.10 -15.31 -7.21
C GLU A 52 -12.53 -14.90 -6.84
N ASN A 53 -13.10 -13.91 -7.55
CA ASN A 53 -14.46 -13.35 -7.36
C ASN A 53 -14.64 -12.38 -6.17
N VAL A 54 -13.67 -11.51 -5.90
CA VAL A 54 -13.86 -10.40 -4.96
C VAL A 54 -14.69 -9.30 -5.60
N GLU A 55 -15.81 -8.97 -4.97
CA GLU A 55 -16.58 -7.77 -5.29
C GLU A 55 -16.01 -6.59 -4.50
N PHE A 56 -15.26 -5.74 -5.19
CA PHE A 56 -14.85 -4.46 -4.65
C PHE A 56 -16.05 -3.49 -4.67
N VAL A 57 -16.36 -2.94 -3.51
CA VAL A 57 -17.49 -2.02 -3.29
C VAL A 57 -17.11 -0.61 -3.70
N GLU A 58 -15.87 -0.20 -3.43
CA GLU A 58 -15.37 1.13 -3.75
C GLU A 58 -13.87 1.10 -3.99
N THR A 59 -13.45 1.68 -5.12
CA THR A 59 -12.05 1.86 -5.55
C THR A 59 -11.72 3.32 -5.84
N LYS A 60 -12.58 4.26 -5.43
CA LYS A 60 -12.43 5.70 -5.73
C LYS A 60 -11.21 6.35 -5.07
N ASN A 61 -10.70 5.73 -4.01
CA ASN A 61 -9.47 6.17 -3.35
C ASN A 61 -8.34 5.20 -3.70
N VAL A 62 -7.28 5.70 -4.33
CA VAL A 62 -6.16 4.88 -4.81
C VAL A 62 -5.49 4.11 -3.66
N ASP A 63 -5.59 4.63 -2.43
CA ASP A 63 -4.95 4.07 -1.25
C ASP A 63 -5.85 3.10 -0.45
N VAL A 64 -7.15 3.03 -0.75
CA VAL A 64 -8.12 2.25 0.05
C VAL A 64 -9.04 1.43 -0.84
N CYS A 65 -8.96 0.10 -0.73
CA CYS A 65 -9.87 -0.82 -1.38
C CYS A 65 -10.91 -1.34 -0.37
N VAL A 66 -12.18 -1.15 -0.68
CA VAL A 66 -13.29 -1.68 0.12
C VAL A 66 -13.86 -2.92 -0.58
N PHE A 67 -13.96 -4.04 0.13
CA PHE A 67 -14.53 -5.28 -0.38
C PHE A 67 -15.45 -5.92 0.65
N ASN A 68 -16.45 -6.66 0.18
CA ASN A 68 -17.36 -7.39 1.05
C ASN A 68 -16.85 -8.81 1.30
N CYS A 69 -16.90 -9.24 2.56
CA CYS A 69 -16.58 -10.61 2.95
C CYS A 69 -17.69 -11.17 3.84
N ARG A 70 -18.28 -12.31 3.44
CA ARG A 70 -19.34 -12.97 4.24
C ARG A 70 -18.81 -13.63 5.52
N ARG A 71 -17.53 -14.04 5.54
CA ARG A 71 -16.92 -14.70 6.71
C ARG A 71 -15.41 -14.51 6.74
N LEU A 72 -14.93 -13.76 7.73
CA LEU A 72 -13.53 -13.73 8.13
C LEU A 72 -13.23 -14.97 8.98
N LEU A 73 -12.78 -16.05 8.33
CA LEU A 73 -12.05 -17.13 9.01
C LEU A 73 -10.63 -16.63 9.32
N PRO A 74 -9.87 -17.23 10.26
CA PRO A 74 -8.50 -16.84 10.54
C PRO A 74 -7.66 -16.97 9.26
N ARG A 75 -7.47 -15.83 8.58
CA ARG A 75 -6.83 -15.73 7.27
C ARG A 75 -6.00 -14.46 7.22
N LYS A 76 -4.77 -14.58 6.73
CA LYS A 76 -3.97 -13.44 6.29
C LYS A 76 -4.57 -12.94 4.98
N ILE A 77 -4.65 -11.63 4.83
CA ILE A 77 -5.15 -10.98 3.61
C ILE A 77 -4.08 -9.98 3.14
N MET A 78 -3.80 -9.96 1.85
CA MET A 78 -2.87 -9.02 1.24
C MET A 78 -3.49 -8.49 -0.05
N ALA A 79 -3.53 -7.19 -0.25
CA ALA A 79 -3.89 -6.59 -1.53
C ALA A 79 -2.60 -6.26 -2.29
N ILE A 80 -2.48 -6.73 -3.53
CA ILE A 80 -1.35 -6.44 -4.41
C ILE A 80 -1.89 -5.62 -5.58
N GLN A 81 -1.42 -4.37 -5.67
CA GLN A 81 -1.74 -3.49 -6.80
C GLN A 81 -0.62 -3.55 -7.83
N THR A 82 -0.96 -3.85 -9.08
CA THR A 82 -0.03 -3.91 -10.22
C THR A 82 -0.46 -2.94 -11.31
N ARG A 83 0.47 -2.54 -12.19
CA ARG A 83 0.17 -1.65 -13.33
C ARG A 83 -0.52 -2.35 -14.51
N THR A 84 -0.47 -3.67 -14.51
CA THR A 84 -1.01 -4.53 -15.56
C THR A 84 -1.56 -5.79 -14.88
N VAL A 85 -2.42 -6.51 -15.59
CA VAL A 85 -2.84 -7.86 -15.17
C VAL A 85 -1.59 -8.75 -15.07
N VAL A 86 -1.49 -9.49 -13.97
CA VAL A 86 -0.42 -10.45 -13.69
C VAL A 86 -1.07 -11.82 -13.48
N ASP A 87 -0.40 -12.88 -13.95
CA ASP A 87 -0.90 -14.24 -13.79
C ASP A 87 -0.90 -14.71 -12.32
N ASN A 88 -1.71 -15.72 -12.02
CA ASN A 88 -1.91 -16.20 -10.66
C ASN A 88 -0.62 -16.75 -10.02
N ASP A 89 0.23 -17.45 -10.78
CA ASP A 89 1.46 -18.05 -10.24
C ASP A 89 2.46 -16.95 -9.83
N SER A 90 2.59 -15.92 -10.66
CA SER A 90 3.37 -14.72 -10.35
C SER A 90 2.82 -13.99 -9.12
N LEU A 91 1.50 -13.81 -9.01
CA LEU A 91 0.87 -13.17 -7.83
C LEU A 91 1.12 -13.96 -6.54
N ILE A 92 1.01 -15.28 -6.60
CA ILE A 92 1.30 -16.17 -5.46
C ILE A 92 2.78 -16.04 -5.07
N HIS A 93 3.69 -16.06 -6.04
CA HIS A 93 5.12 -15.88 -5.77
C HIS A 93 5.42 -14.51 -5.15
N MET A 94 4.81 -13.44 -5.67
CA MET A 94 4.92 -12.09 -5.11
C MET A 94 4.43 -12.05 -3.67
N ALA A 95 3.25 -12.60 -3.37
CA ALA A 95 2.70 -12.64 -2.02
C ALA A 95 3.62 -13.40 -1.05
N GLN A 96 4.19 -14.53 -1.48
CA GLN A 96 5.16 -15.30 -0.69
C GLN A 96 6.47 -14.55 -0.44
N VAL A 97 6.99 -13.84 -1.44
CA VAL A 97 8.21 -13.04 -1.29
C VAL A 97 7.96 -11.83 -0.37
N LEU A 98 6.81 -11.17 -0.53
CA LEU A 98 6.39 -10.05 0.32
C LEU A 98 6.20 -10.50 1.76
N GLU A 99 5.46 -11.59 2.00
CA GLU A 99 5.29 -12.15 3.34
C GLU A 99 6.65 -12.50 3.97
N ARG A 100 7.53 -13.21 3.24
CA ARG A 100 8.88 -13.53 3.76
C ARG A 100 9.72 -12.28 4.06
N SER A 101 9.60 -11.25 3.23
CA SER A 101 10.32 -10.00 3.43
C SER A 101 9.76 -9.17 4.59
N LEU A 102 8.46 -9.32 4.89
CA LEU A 102 7.78 -8.68 6.02
C LEU A 102 8.00 -9.47 7.32
N SER A 103 8.03 -10.79 7.26
CA SER A 103 8.25 -11.66 8.44
C SER A 103 9.66 -11.57 8.99
N GLN A 104 10.61 -11.15 8.15
CA GLN A 104 11.98 -10.84 8.56
C GLN A 104 12.13 -9.46 9.22
N ARG A 105 11.04 -8.67 9.31
CA ARG A 105 11.09 -7.33 9.90
C ARG A 105 10.46 -7.33 11.28
N ILE A 106 11.27 -6.92 12.25
CA ILE A 106 10.80 -6.61 13.59
C ILE A 106 9.96 -5.34 13.53
N VAL A 107 8.69 -5.46 13.92
CA VAL A 107 7.75 -4.33 13.96
C VAL A 107 7.20 -4.09 15.36
N TYR A 108 6.63 -2.91 15.55
CA TYR A 108 5.76 -2.58 16.65
C TYR A 108 4.33 -2.36 16.14
N ALA A 109 3.37 -2.95 16.85
CA ALA A 109 1.94 -2.71 16.65
C ALA A 109 1.46 -1.64 17.62
N CYS A 110 0.84 -0.59 17.09
CA CYS A 110 0.26 0.51 17.86
C CYS A 110 -1.24 0.52 17.67
N LEU A 111 -1.99 0.46 18.76
CA LEU A 111 -3.44 0.63 18.77
C LEU A 111 -3.77 1.86 19.63
N ARG A 112 -4.35 2.88 19.00
CA ARG A 112 -4.74 4.12 19.66
C ARG A 112 -6.18 4.47 19.39
N GLN A 113 -6.81 5.14 20.32
CA GLN A 113 -8.19 5.57 20.24
C GLN A 113 -8.24 7.10 20.25
N ASN A 114 -9.17 7.67 19.49
CA ASN A 114 -9.33 9.12 19.44
C ASN A 114 -9.94 9.62 20.74
N LYS A 115 -9.33 10.66 21.34
CA LYS A 115 -9.78 11.20 22.62
C LYS A 115 -11.15 11.88 22.54
N ALA A 116 -11.43 12.58 21.43
CA ALA A 116 -12.69 13.29 21.23
C ALA A 116 -13.81 12.33 20.78
N GLU A 117 -13.45 11.28 20.04
CA GLU A 117 -14.39 10.29 19.51
C GLU A 117 -13.92 8.86 19.85
N PRO A 118 -14.28 8.34 21.03
CA PRO A 118 -13.87 6.99 21.45
C PRO A 118 -14.26 5.88 20.47
N GLY A 119 -15.30 6.06 19.65
CA GLY A 119 -15.65 5.09 18.60
C GLY A 119 -14.60 4.95 17.47
N ARG A 120 -13.63 5.89 17.37
CA ARG A 120 -12.60 5.88 16.33
C ARG A 120 -11.29 5.32 16.86
N ILE A 121 -10.81 4.29 16.18
CA ILE A 121 -9.57 3.58 16.53
C ILE A 121 -8.60 3.69 15.34
N CYS A 122 -7.32 3.88 15.64
CA CYS A 122 -6.23 3.88 14.68
C CYS A 122 -5.25 2.75 15.03
N PHE A 123 -4.99 1.89 14.06
CA PHE A 123 -4.00 0.81 14.16
C PHE A 123 -2.85 1.10 13.21
N ALA A 124 -1.61 0.92 13.68
CA ALA A 124 -0.42 1.08 12.86
C ALA A 124 0.59 -0.04 13.14
N LEU A 125 1.25 -0.51 12.07
CA LEU A 125 2.43 -1.36 12.14
C LEU A 125 3.61 -0.55 11.61
N CYS A 126 4.69 -0.49 12.38
CA CYS A 126 5.86 0.29 12.02
C CYS A 126 7.15 -0.45 12.41
N LEU A 127 8.24 -0.14 11.72
CA LEU A 127 9.56 -0.63 12.12
C LEU A 127 9.99 0.06 13.41
N THR A 128 10.87 -0.57 14.17
CA THR A 128 11.41 0.00 15.43
C THR A 128 11.92 1.43 15.25
N ARG A 129 12.61 1.73 14.15
CA ARG A 129 13.15 3.07 13.85
C ARG A 129 12.07 4.13 13.57
N ASP A 130 10.87 3.72 13.20
CA ASP A 130 9.78 4.59 12.77
C ASP A 130 8.68 4.71 13.86
N LEU A 131 8.87 4.08 15.02
CA LEU A 131 7.88 4.01 16.09
C LEU A 131 7.47 5.39 16.61
N ASP A 132 8.45 6.23 16.98
CA ASP A 132 8.18 7.55 17.53
C ASP A 132 7.49 8.46 16.49
N THR A 133 7.97 8.42 15.24
CA THR A 133 7.35 9.15 14.13
C THR A 133 5.89 8.71 13.94
N THR A 134 5.62 7.40 13.97
CA THR A 134 4.27 6.84 13.82
C THR A 134 3.36 7.28 14.95
N LEU A 135 3.82 7.21 16.20
CA LEU A 135 3.06 7.67 17.36
C LEU A 135 2.77 9.17 17.32
N ASN A 136 3.74 9.99 16.90
CA ASN A 136 3.55 11.43 16.74
C ASN A 136 2.52 11.75 15.64
N GLN A 137 2.52 11.02 14.53
CA GLN A 137 1.52 11.16 13.48
C GLN A 137 0.11 10.74 13.94
N MET A 138 0.00 9.67 14.74
CA MET A 138 -1.27 9.25 15.35
C MET A 138 -1.79 10.31 16.33
N ALA A 139 -0.91 10.85 17.19
CA ALA A 139 -1.24 11.89 18.15
C ALA A 139 -1.68 13.19 17.46
N ALA A 140 -1.02 13.61 16.37
CA ALA A 140 -1.40 14.76 15.57
C ALA A 140 -2.81 14.64 14.97
N LYS A 141 -3.31 13.40 14.79
CA LYS A 141 -4.67 13.11 14.34
C LYS A 141 -5.67 12.87 15.50
N GLY A 142 -5.25 13.11 16.75
CA GLY A 142 -6.08 12.99 17.95
C GLY A 142 -6.15 11.59 18.56
N TYR A 143 -5.36 10.62 18.07
CA TYR A 143 -5.32 9.24 18.58
C TYR A 143 -4.24 9.08 19.64
N THR A 144 -4.53 9.52 20.86
CA THR A 144 -3.58 9.52 21.99
C THR A 144 -3.86 8.42 23.02
N GLU A 145 -5.12 8.01 23.14
CA GLU A 145 -5.55 7.06 24.17
C GLU A 145 -5.20 5.62 23.77
N GLY A 146 -4.86 4.76 24.74
CA GLY A 146 -4.58 3.35 24.51
C GLY A 146 -3.29 2.84 25.16
N GLY A 147 -3.06 1.54 25.02
CA GLY A 147 -1.89 0.85 25.58
C GLY A 147 -0.56 1.28 24.97
N LYS A 148 0.53 0.84 25.58
CA LYS A 148 1.87 0.98 24.98
C LYS A 148 1.92 0.15 23.67
N PRO A 149 2.72 0.57 22.68
CA PRO A 149 3.00 -0.24 21.50
C PRO A 149 3.41 -1.66 21.87
N ILE A 150 2.88 -2.64 21.15
CA ILE A 150 3.16 -4.06 21.35
C ILE A 150 4.29 -4.46 20.41
N GLY A 151 5.38 -4.96 20.96
CA GLY A 151 6.53 -5.46 20.22
C GLY A 151 7.82 -5.45 21.04
N PRO A 152 8.95 -5.82 20.43
CA PRO A 152 9.12 -6.21 19.02
C PRO A 152 8.35 -7.49 18.65
N LEU A 153 7.61 -7.45 17.53
CA LEU A 153 6.89 -8.59 16.97
C LEU A 153 7.58 -9.06 15.68
N PHE A 154 7.66 -10.38 15.52
CA PHE A 154 7.87 -11.00 14.21
C PHE A 154 6.51 -11.20 13.57
N ILE A 155 6.36 -10.77 12.32
CA ILE A 155 5.12 -10.98 11.52
C ILE A 155 5.17 -12.35 10.86
#